data_AF-A0A0J7KWJ1-F1
#
_entry.id   AF-A0A0J7KWJ1-F1
#
_cell.length_a   1.000
_cell.length_b   1.000
_cell.length_c   1.000
_cell.angle_alpha   90.00
_cell.angle_beta   90.00
_cell.angle_gamma   90.00
#
_symmetry.space_group_name_H-M   'P 1'
#
loop_
_entity.id
_entity.type
_entity.pdbx_description
1 polymer ?
#
loop_
_entity_poly.entity_id
_entity_poly.type
_entity_poly.pdbx_seq_one_letter_code
_entity_poly.pdbx_strand_id
1 'polypeptide(L)'
;MPHRTVTGFTLRHLSECDLLKAAEEVHLPKALRQEFGGGFKEFVGSEANCFEGSDDEIRFFSTQERQSLVLHLLHTLRAGPHDLHSLSGLKMVEGQAIVPKCISSGIISQVRYIHIYIIYM
;
A
#
# COMPACT_ATOMS: atom_id res chain seq x y z
N MET A 1 3.66 -14.92 -33.45
CA MET A 1 3.74 -14.83 -31.98
C MET A 1 3.07 -13.53 -31.57
N PRO A 2 1.92 -13.51 -30.87
CA PRO A 2 1.28 -12.25 -30.52
C PRO A 2 2.13 -11.53 -29.46
N HIS A 3 2.51 -10.29 -29.76
CA HIS A 3 3.19 -9.40 -28.84
C HIS A 3 2.29 -9.17 -27.61
N ARG A 4 2.66 -9.74 -26.46
CA ARG A 4 2.07 -9.35 -25.17
C ARG A 4 2.56 -7.93 -24.87
N THR A 5 1.73 -6.93 -25.15
CA THR A 5 1.95 -5.56 -24.69
C THR A 5 1.93 -5.56 -23.17
N VAL A 6 3.09 -5.36 -22.55
CA VAL A 6 3.18 -5.18 -21.09
C VAL A 6 2.87 -3.72 -20.79
N THR A 7 1.64 -3.45 -20.33
CA THR A 7 1.27 -2.11 -19.85
C THR A 7 1.65 -2.00 -18.37
N GLY A 8 2.56 -1.09 -18.04
CA GLY A 8 2.92 -0.76 -16.67
C GLY A 8 2.07 0.39 -16.13
N PHE A 9 1.54 0.25 -14.92
CA PHE A 9 0.85 1.33 -14.20
C PHE A 9 1.66 1.70 -12.96
N THR A 10 1.72 3.00 -12.64
CA THR A 10 2.33 3.51 -11.41
C THR A 10 1.25 4.08 -10.52
N LEU A 11 1.12 3.54 -9.30
CA LEU A 11 0.25 4.11 -8.28
C LEU A 11 1.02 5.25 -7.61
N ARG A 12 0.69 6.48 -7.99
CA ARG A 12 1.37 7.69 -7.50
C ARG A 12 0.59 8.42 -6.41
N HIS A 13 -0.67 8.08 -6.21
CA HIS A 13 -1.52 8.78 -5.27
C HIS A 13 -2.46 7.80 -4.58
N LEU A 14 -2.22 7.56 -3.30
CA LEU A 14 -3.20 7.03 -2.36
C LEU A 14 -3.53 8.17 -1.39
N SER A 15 -4.75 8.19 -0.86
CA SER A 15 -5.08 9.19 0.14
C SER A 15 -4.25 8.93 1.40
N GLU A 16 -3.88 10.00 2.10
CA GLU A 16 -3.16 9.89 3.37
C GLU A 16 -3.97 9.10 4.41
N CYS A 17 -5.29 9.29 4.42
CA CYS A 17 -6.22 8.55 5.25
C CYS A 17 -6.11 7.03 5.03
N ASP A 18 -5.91 6.57 3.79
CA ASP A 18 -5.75 5.14 3.50
C ASP A 18 -4.42 4.60 4.05
N LEU A 19 -3.35 5.40 3.97
CA LEU A 19 -2.04 5.01 4.50
C LEU A 19 -2.04 4.96 6.02
N LEU A 20 -2.68 5.92 6.69
CA LEU A 20 -2.79 5.94 8.16
C LEU A 20 -3.58 4.73 8.66
N LYS A 21 -4.72 4.42 8.03
CA LYS A 21 -5.52 3.24 8.37
C LYS A 21 -4.72 1.96 8.15
N ALA A 22 -4.06 1.82 7.01
CA ALA A 22 -3.22 0.66 6.73
C ALA A 22 -2.09 0.50 7.75
N ALA A 23 -1.46 1.61 8.17
CA ALA A 23 -0.39 1.59 9.16
C ALA A 23 -0.88 1.11 10.53
N GLU A 24 -2.09 1.51 10.91
CA GLU A 24 -2.74 1.07 12.15
C GLU A 24 -3.16 -0.41 12.07
N GLU A 25 -3.74 -0.84 10.96
CA GLU A 25 -4.13 -2.24 10.72
C GLU A 25 -2.95 -3.21 10.78
N VAL A 26 -1.77 -2.79 10.31
CA VAL A 26 -0.55 -3.62 10.36
C VAL A 26 0.30 -3.40 11.61
N HIS A 27 -0.16 -2.58 12.56
CA HIS A 27 0.58 -2.22 13.76
C HIS A 27 2.00 -1.75 13.46
N LEU A 28 2.16 -0.86 12.47
CA LEU A 28 3.45 -0.42 11.97
C LEU A 28 4.33 0.13 13.13
N PRO A 29 5.51 -0.45 13.41
CA PRO A 29 6.40 0.10 14.43
C PRO A 29 6.96 1.45 13.99
N LYS A 30 6.73 2.50 14.77
CA LYS A 30 7.14 3.87 14.44
C LYS A 30 7.81 4.57 15.62
N ALA A 31 8.77 5.43 15.32
CA ALA A 31 9.50 6.19 16.33
C ALA A 31 8.61 7.24 16.99
N LEU A 32 8.58 7.27 18.32
CA LEU A 32 7.94 8.33 19.09
C LEU A 32 8.88 9.54 19.18
N ARG A 33 8.29 10.74 19.22
CA ARG A 33 9.06 11.95 19.48
C ARG A 33 9.70 11.85 20.87
N GLN A 34 10.91 12.40 20.99
CA GLN A 34 11.69 12.37 22.25
C GLN A 34 10.91 12.94 23.44
N GLU A 35 10.05 13.93 23.21
CA GLU A 35 9.20 14.55 24.24
C GLU A 35 8.14 13.61 24.83
N PHE A 36 7.78 12.53 24.13
CA PHE A 36 6.86 11.48 24.60
C PHE A 36 7.59 10.23 25.12
N GLY A 37 8.90 10.33 25.39
CA GLY A 37 9.73 9.23 25.90
C GLY A 37 10.55 8.49 24.86
N GLY A 38 10.40 8.83 23.57
CA GLY A 38 11.16 8.24 22.47
C GLY A 38 10.90 6.74 22.26
N GLY A 39 11.79 6.09 21.50
CA GLY A 39 11.70 4.65 21.20
C GLY A 39 10.70 4.33 20.08
N PHE A 40 10.40 3.04 19.91
CA PHE A 40 9.44 2.56 18.91
C PHE A 40 8.15 2.10 19.57
N LYS A 41 7.01 2.48 18.97
CA LYS A 41 5.67 2.05 19.37
C LYS A 41 4.87 1.68 18.12
N GLU A 42 3.91 0.76 18.28
CA GLU A 42 2.94 0.47 17.23
C GLU A 42 2.14 1.72 16.88
N PHE A 43 1.99 1.98 15.58
CA PHE A 43 1.26 3.13 15.09
C PHE A 43 -0.22 3.03 15.45
N VAL A 44 -0.77 4.13 15.98
CA VAL A 44 -2.19 4.30 16.28
C VAL A 44 -2.63 5.62 15.66
N GLY A 45 -3.68 5.60 14.84
CA GLY A 45 -4.11 6.76 14.06
C GLY A 45 -4.50 7.96 14.93
N SER A 46 -5.12 7.70 16.09
CA SER A 46 -5.48 8.74 17.06
C SER A 46 -4.27 9.40 17.74
N GLU A 47 -3.11 8.75 17.73
CA GLU A 47 -1.87 9.23 18.35
C GLU A 47 -0.83 9.66 17.30
N ALA A 48 -1.23 9.90 16.05
CA ALA A 48 -0.31 10.22 14.96
C ALA A 48 0.65 11.39 15.28
N ASN A 49 0.16 12.37 16.05
CA ASN A 49 0.93 13.55 16.48
C ASN A 49 2.06 13.25 17.47
N CYS A 50 2.08 12.06 18.09
CA CYS A 50 3.12 11.63 19.02
C CYS A 50 4.34 11.02 18.33
N PHE A 51 4.23 10.69 17.04
CA PHE A 51 5.29 10.04 16.28
C PHE A 51 6.20 11.05 15.57
N GLU A 52 7.45 10.66 15.33
CA GLU A 52 8.39 11.48 14.58
C GLU A 52 7.88 11.75 13.15
N GLY A 53 8.13 12.96 12.67
CA GLY A 53 7.67 13.41 11.36
C GLY A 53 6.19 13.77 11.27
N SER A 54 5.46 13.82 12.39
CA SER A 54 4.03 14.20 12.45
C SER A 54 3.72 15.55 11.79
N ASP A 55 4.73 16.43 11.75
CA ASP A 55 4.60 17.81 11.28
C ASP A 55 4.76 17.92 9.74
N ASP A 56 5.16 16.83 9.07
CA ASP A 56 5.36 16.76 7.62
C ASP A 56 4.72 15.49 7.06
N GLU A 57 3.51 15.61 6.51
CA GLU A 57 2.73 14.52 5.91
C GLU A 57 3.50 13.77 4.80
N ILE A 58 4.40 14.46 4.09
CA ILE A 58 5.20 13.86 3.00
C ILE A 58 6.33 13.02 3.58
N ARG A 59 6.90 13.42 4.71
CA ARG A 59 7.99 12.69 5.39
C ARG A 59 7.50 11.74 6.48
N PHE A 60 6.22 11.83 6.86
CA PHE A 60 5.67 11.03 7.95
C PHE A 60 5.94 9.55 7.76
N PHE A 61 5.62 9.01 6.58
CA PHE A 61 6.05 7.66 6.20
C PHE A 61 7.27 7.74 5.28
N SER A 62 8.30 6.97 5.62
CA SER A 62 9.42 6.70 4.73
C SER A 62 8.94 6.03 3.45
N THR A 63 9.74 6.13 2.39
CA THR A 63 9.45 5.43 1.12
C THR A 63 9.18 3.95 1.32
N GLN A 64 9.98 3.29 2.16
CA GLN A 64 9.85 1.85 2.40
C GLN A 64 8.53 1.51 3.09
N GLU A 65 8.16 2.28 4.13
CA GLU A 65 6.86 2.12 4.80
C GLU A 65 5.72 2.36 3.82
N ARG A 66 5.75 3.47 3.06
CA ARG A 66 4.71 3.76 2.06
C ARG A 66 4.55 2.62 1.07
N GLN A 67 5.66 2.10 0.55
CA GLN A 67 5.63 0.98 -0.38
C GLN A 67 5.02 -0.26 0.26
N SER A 68 5.41 -0.59 1.49
CA SER A 68 4.83 -1.72 2.24
C SER A 68 3.34 -1.56 2.50
N LEU A 69 2.89 -0.37 2.91
CA LEU A 69 1.49 -0.03 3.14
C LEU A 69 0.67 -0.07 1.84
N VAL A 70 1.20 0.45 0.74
CA VAL A 70 0.58 0.36 -0.60
C VAL A 70 0.40 -1.11 -1.00
N LEU A 71 1.41 -1.95 -0.80
CA LEU A 71 1.29 -3.37 -1.12
C LEU A 71 0.24 -4.06 -0.23
N HIS A 72 0.23 -3.73 1.06
CA HIS A 72 -0.78 -4.25 1.98
C HIS A 72 -2.19 -3.88 1.48
N LEU A 73 -2.45 -2.61 1.19
CA LEU A 73 -3.72 -2.13 0.65
C LEU A 73 -4.12 -2.85 -0.64
N LEU A 74 -3.17 -3.08 -1.56
CA LEU A 74 -3.44 -3.84 -2.79
C LEU A 74 -3.82 -5.29 -2.52
N HIS A 75 -3.22 -5.92 -1.50
CA HIS A 75 -3.54 -7.29 -1.11
C HIS A 75 -4.84 -7.39 -0.30
N THR A 76 -5.22 -6.34 0.44
CA THR A 76 -6.47 -6.27 1.20
C THR A 76 -7.65 -5.77 0.38
N LEU A 77 -7.41 -5.12 -0.77
CA LEU A 77 -8.46 -4.64 -1.67
C LEU A 77 -9.44 -5.77 -2.05
N ARG A 78 -10.72 -5.57 -1.74
CA ARG A 78 -11.80 -6.53 -1.97
C ARG A 78 -12.72 -6.06 -3.08
N ALA A 79 -13.19 -7.00 -3.89
CA ALA A 79 -14.15 -6.73 -4.96
C ALA A 79 -15.50 -6.33 -4.38
N GLY A 80 -16.00 -5.17 -4.76
CA GLY A 80 -17.36 -4.74 -4.49
C GLY A 80 -18.34 -5.25 -5.56
N PRO A 81 -19.66 -5.00 -5.39
CA PRO A 81 -20.69 -5.44 -6.34
C PRO A 81 -20.47 -4.94 -7.77
N HIS A 82 -19.88 -3.75 -7.93
CA HIS A 82 -19.61 -3.13 -9.23
C HIS A 82 -18.40 -3.76 -9.95
N ASP A 83 -17.47 -4.37 -9.22
CA ASP A 83 -16.26 -4.97 -9.79
C ASP A 83 -16.52 -6.35 -10.42
N LEU A 84 -17.59 -7.03 -9.98
CA LEU A 84 -17.92 -8.41 -10.38
C LEU A 84 -18.16 -8.57 -11.88
N HIS A 85 -18.58 -7.50 -12.55
CA HIS A 85 -18.88 -7.47 -13.98
C HIS A 85 -17.98 -6.54 -14.78
N SER A 86 -17.02 -5.87 -14.14
CA SER A 86 -16.20 -4.83 -14.77
C SER A 86 -15.11 -5.39 -15.70
N LEU A 87 -14.67 -6.64 -15.49
CA LEU A 87 -13.61 -7.27 -16.29
C LEU A 87 -14.14 -8.45 -17.10
N SER A 88 -14.16 -8.32 -18.43
CA SER A 88 -14.57 -9.40 -19.33
C SER A 88 -13.60 -10.58 -19.21
N GLY A 89 -14.14 -11.75 -18.87
CA GLY A 89 -13.37 -12.99 -18.71
C GLY A 89 -12.81 -13.24 -17.29
N LEU A 90 -12.93 -12.30 -16.36
CA LEU A 90 -12.61 -12.53 -14.95
C LEU A 90 -13.88 -12.57 -14.10
N LYS A 91 -14.26 -13.76 -13.64
CA LYS A 91 -15.32 -13.90 -12.63
C LYS A 91 -14.74 -13.68 -11.24
N MET A 92 -15.28 -12.69 -10.54
CA MET A 92 -14.96 -12.39 -9.15
C MET A 92 -16.20 -12.61 -8.29
N VAL A 93 -15.98 -12.82 -7.00
CA VAL A 93 -17.05 -12.87 -5.99
C VAL A 93 -16.91 -11.65 -5.07
N GLU A 94 -18.02 -11.15 -4.56
CA GLU A 94 -18.02 -10.06 -3.59
C GLU A 94 -17.14 -10.42 -2.39
N GLY A 95 -16.29 -9.49 -1.96
CA GLY A 95 -15.34 -9.73 -0.88
C GLY A 95 -14.09 -10.51 -1.28
N GLN A 96 -13.92 -10.91 -2.55
CA GLN A 96 -12.71 -11.58 -3.03
C GLN A 96 -11.55 -10.58 -3.19
N ALA A 97 -10.33 -10.99 -2.82
CA ALA A 97 -9.13 -10.17 -3.00
C ALA A 97 -8.85 -9.93 -4.49
N ILE A 98 -8.79 -8.65 -4.89
CA ILE A 98 -8.71 -8.29 -6.32
C ILE A 98 -7.35 -8.63 -6.91
N VAL A 99 -6.27 -8.09 -6.32
CA VAL A 99 -4.93 -8.23 -6.88
C VAL A 99 -4.46 -9.68 -6.93
N PRO A 100 -4.58 -10.51 -5.86
CA PRO A 100 -4.22 -11.91 -5.92
C PRO A 100 -5.01 -12.69 -7.00
N LYS A 101 -6.29 -12.38 -7.18
CA LYS A 101 -7.13 -13.01 -8.20
C LYS A 101 -6.65 -12.66 -9.60
N CYS A 102 -6.37 -11.38 -9.87
CA CYS A 102 -5.83 -10.91 -11.15
C CYS A 102 -4.45 -11.51 -11.46
N ILE A 103 -3.61 -11.76 -10.44
CA ILE A 103 -2.33 -12.46 -10.61
C ILE A 103 -2.57 -13.92 -11.00
N SER A 104 -3.42 -14.63 -10.25
CA SER A 104 -3.73 -16.05 -10.50
C SER A 104 -4.38 -16.29 -11.87
N SER A 105 -5.13 -15.31 -12.39
CA SER A 105 -5.76 -15.38 -13.72
C SER A 105 -4.85 -14.91 -14.86
N GLY A 106 -3.62 -14.48 -14.56
CA GLY A 106 -2.66 -14.02 -15.56
C GLY A 106 -2.99 -12.64 -16.16
N ILE A 107 -3.88 -11.86 -15.54
CA ILE A 107 -4.18 -10.48 -15.94
C ILE A 107 -3.06 -9.55 -15.46
N ILE A 108 -2.57 -9.77 -14.25
CA ILE A 108 -1.40 -9.08 -13.69
C ILE A 108 -0.24 -10.07 -13.61
N SER A 109 0.87 -9.78 -14.29
CA SER A 109 2.03 -10.67 -14.24
C SER A 109 2.79 -10.58 -12.91
N GLN A 110 2.92 -9.38 -12.34
CA GLN A 110 3.65 -9.14 -11.08
C GLN A 110 3.33 -7.75 -10.52
N VAL A 111 3.40 -7.61 -9.20
CA VAL A 111 3.45 -6.34 -8.49
C VAL A 111 4.83 -6.22 -7.87
N ARG A 112 5.51 -5.07 -8.04
CA ARG A 112 6.87 -4.86 -7.52
C ARG A 112 7.00 -3.47 -6.91
N TYR A 113 7.82 -3.38 -5.87
CA TYR A 113 8.31 -2.10 -5.38
C TYR A 113 9.24 -1.50 -6.43
N ILE A 114 9.00 -0.24 -6.79
CA ILE A 114 9.92 0.52 -7.62
C ILE A 114 11.01 1.02 -6.68
N HIS A 115 12.21 0.45 -6.76
CA HIS A 115 13.36 0.94 -5.99
C HIS A 115 13.56 2.42 -6.32
N ILE A 116 13.46 3.27 -5.31
CA ILE A 116 14.13 4.57 -5.35
C ILE A 116 15.61 4.22 -5.22
N TYR A 117 16.33 4.33 -6.34
CA TYR A 117 17.77 4.15 -6.36
C TYR A 117 18.41 5.07 -5.32
N ILE A 118 18.95 4.50 -4.26
CA ILE A 118 20.11 5.06 -3.58
C ILE A 118 21.27 4.16 -3.99
N ILE A 119 21.89 4.52 -5.12
CA ILE A 119 23.25 4.10 -5.42
C ILE A 119 24.12 5.01 -4.55
N TYR A 120 24.56 4.54 -3.39
CA TYR A 120 25.81 5.04 -2.81
C TYR A 120 26.94 4.13 -3.32
N MET A 121 28.02 4.76 -3.75
CA MET A 121 29.18 4.17 -4.44
C MET A 121 29.79 2.97 -3.74
#